data_AF-A0A7S3PX41-F1
#
_entry.id   AF-A0A7S3PX41-F1
#
_cell.length_a   1.000
_cell.length_b   1.000
_cell.length_c   1.000
_cell.angle_alpha   90.00
_cell.angle_beta   90.00
_cell.angle_gamma   90.00
#
_symmetry.space_group_name_H-M   'P 1'
#
loop_
_entity.id
_entity.type
_entity.pdbx_description
1 polymer ?
#
loop_
_entity_poly.entity_id
_entity_poly.type
_entity_poly.pdbx_seq_one_letter_code
_entity_poly.pdbx_strand_id
1 'polypeptide(L)'
;MQLYYYNINTVPKLYLFVMAILRNRMRKEKLNNNNCNCNTRNTVAVIFLLVFCGQYHLQHSIVHGNSSSSAFNYLEGGNEGAFLSSADDTSSNNRQRIVILAGPHKTGTTSIQNNVMKWTSPGKNKIKQWEWPVPSEVIEIETKDEQNWRWNAGKGFYALSESLRDSRHYQVKGRKLFLQYSSDELLKFYKTEFLKTWIKGKNIVFGSEAFDFIIKDINGRDMIDGLKALMPWHIDGVNLNGSDDDITVVVTYRLSRIKHLISIWRQTKKATEPFEEWMKETLNNLGALDSLGLANAFISQNLKVSLLDSSGLAAAGVDISNAVACDVLDAPCTKDKQVVGTKPVVMNTKVDFQGKVNLSEEQLEVMDKALQMYDCKYQSMVMEDDRLTVLYPHGLLKVFEFCNSNGLQEYSVGRDELKRQLQCIAAGFKG
;
A
#
# COMPACT_ATOMS: atom_id res chain seq x y z
N MET A 1 49.88 46.14 7.63
CA MET A 1 48.84 45.09 7.51
C MET A 1 47.95 45.47 6.33
N GLN A 2 48.21 44.91 5.15
CA GLN A 2 47.44 45.19 3.92
C GLN A 2 46.25 44.24 3.84
N LEU A 3 45.03 44.78 3.85
CA LEU A 3 43.79 44.03 3.65
C LEU A 3 43.50 43.93 2.14
N TYR A 4 43.56 42.72 1.60
CA TYR A 4 43.09 42.41 0.24
C TYR A 4 41.57 42.27 0.26
N TYR A 5 40.88 43.18 -0.43
CA TYR A 5 39.45 43.06 -0.73
C TYR A 5 39.25 42.01 -1.84
N TYR A 6 38.66 40.86 -1.50
CA TYR A 6 38.20 39.89 -2.49
C TYR A 6 36.84 40.32 -3.08
N ASN A 7 36.75 40.32 -4.40
CA ASN A 7 35.56 40.70 -5.15
C ASN A 7 34.50 39.57 -5.08
N ILE A 8 33.46 39.77 -4.26
CA ILE A 8 32.37 38.81 -3.97
C ILE A 8 31.50 38.48 -5.21
N ASN A 9 31.65 39.20 -6.33
CA ASN A 9 30.80 39.02 -7.52
C ASN A 9 31.19 37.87 -8.45
N THR A 10 32.29 37.13 -8.19
CA THR A 10 32.72 35.99 -9.01
C THR A 10 32.17 34.63 -8.56
N VAL A 11 31.81 34.49 -7.27
CA VAL A 11 31.33 33.23 -6.69
C VAL A 11 29.99 32.77 -7.30
N PRO A 12 28.99 33.63 -7.55
CA PRO A 12 27.72 33.19 -8.14
C PRO A 12 27.85 32.69 -9.58
N LYS A 13 28.78 33.27 -10.36
CA LYS A 13 29.01 32.89 -11.76
C LYS A 13 29.71 31.53 -11.88
N LEU A 14 30.66 31.24 -11.00
CA LEU A 14 31.33 29.94 -10.97
C LEU A 14 30.37 28.83 -10.54
N TYR A 15 29.52 29.10 -9.54
CA TYR A 15 28.49 28.16 -9.11
C TYR A 15 27.48 27.85 -10.23
N LEU A 16 26.96 28.86 -10.91
CA LEU A 16 26.03 28.67 -12.03
C LEU A 16 26.68 27.93 -13.21
N PHE A 17 27.96 28.18 -13.49
CA PHE A 17 28.71 27.48 -14.52
C PHE A 17 28.93 26.00 -14.19
N VAL A 18 29.32 25.69 -12.95
CA VAL A 18 29.45 24.31 -12.45
C VAL A 18 28.09 23.59 -12.50
N MET A 19 27.01 24.25 -12.06
CA MET A 19 25.65 23.68 -12.13
C MET A 19 25.17 23.46 -13.56
N ALA A 20 25.55 24.31 -14.52
CA ALA A 20 25.24 24.12 -15.94
C ALA A 20 26.03 22.94 -16.54
N ILE A 21 27.31 22.79 -16.20
CA ILE A 21 28.13 21.64 -16.60
C ILE A 21 27.58 20.34 -16.00
N LEU A 22 27.26 20.34 -14.71
CA LEU A 22 26.66 19.19 -14.03
C LEU A 22 25.30 18.84 -14.63
N ARG A 23 24.45 19.82 -14.94
CA ARG A 23 23.15 19.58 -15.60
C ARG A 23 23.31 19.00 -17.01
N ASN A 24 24.25 19.50 -17.80
CA ASN A 24 24.52 18.96 -19.14
C ASN A 24 25.17 17.57 -19.08
N ARG A 25 26.03 17.32 -18.10
CA ARG A 25 26.64 16.00 -17.89
C ARG A 25 25.62 14.99 -17.38
N MET A 26 24.75 15.36 -16.43
CA MET A 26 23.63 14.52 -16.01
C MET A 26 22.67 14.22 -17.16
N ARG A 27 22.42 15.16 -18.09
CA ARG A 27 21.63 14.89 -19.31
C ARG A 27 22.33 13.89 -20.25
N LYS A 28 23.65 14.01 -20.44
CA LYS A 28 24.45 13.05 -21.25
C LYS A 28 24.58 11.69 -20.57
N GLU A 29 24.75 11.63 -19.26
CA GLU A 29 24.80 10.38 -18.49
C GLU A 29 23.43 9.73 -18.39
N LYS A 30 22.32 10.48 -18.37
CA LYS A 30 20.97 9.91 -18.51
C LYS A 30 20.73 9.26 -19.88
N LEU A 31 21.44 9.71 -20.92
CA LEU A 31 21.45 9.10 -22.25
C LEU A 31 22.42 7.90 -22.35
N ASN A 32 23.55 7.91 -21.61
CA ASN A 32 24.51 6.80 -21.56
C ASN A 32 24.19 5.72 -20.49
N ASN A 33 23.32 6.00 -19.51
CA ASN A 33 22.83 5.04 -18.51
C ASN A 33 21.86 4.00 -19.07
N ASN A 34 21.62 4.01 -20.39
CA ASN A 34 21.03 2.88 -21.09
C ASN A 34 22.00 1.70 -21.26
N ASN A 35 23.28 1.87 -20.89
CA ASN A 35 24.18 0.74 -20.75
C ASN A 35 23.89 0.02 -19.42
N CYS A 36 23.28 -1.16 -19.51
CA CYS A 36 23.00 -2.10 -18.41
C CYS A 36 24.25 -2.68 -17.70
N ASN A 37 25.34 -1.92 -17.67
CA ASN A 37 26.60 -2.33 -17.08
C ASN A 37 26.66 -1.79 -15.64
N CYS A 38 26.37 -2.64 -14.65
CA CYS A 38 26.25 -2.30 -13.22
C CYS A 38 27.54 -1.73 -12.57
N ASN A 39 28.64 -1.58 -13.30
CA ASN A 39 29.98 -1.29 -12.75
C ASN A 39 30.35 0.20 -12.68
N THR A 40 29.50 1.13 -13.14
CA THR A 40 29.84 2.58 -13.21
C THR A 40 29.57 3.37 -11.92
N ARG A 41 29.02 2.76 -10.87
CA ARG A 41 28.66 3.47 -9.62
C ARG A 41 29.85 3.98 -8.80
N ASN A 42 31.01 3.32 -8.87
CA ASN A 42 32.17 3.71 -8.06
C ASN A 42 32.80 5.04 -8.49
N THR A 43 32.63 5.46 -9.75
CA THR A 43 33.28 6.67 -10.26
C THR A 43 32.54 7.96 -9.88
N VAL A 44 31.22 7.91 -9.71
CA VAL A 44 30.40 9.09 -9.38
C VAL A 44 30.44 9.42 -7.89
N ALA A 45 30.50 8.42 -7.02
CA ALA A 45 30.61 8.60 -5.57
C ALA A 45 31.91 9.35 -5.19
N VAL A 46 33.02 9.05 -5.87
CA VAL A 46 34.32 9.73 -5.65
C VAL A 46 34.27 11.21 -6.04
N ILE A 47 33.54 11.56 -7.10
CA ILE A 47 33.40 12.96 -7.54
C ILE A 47 32.53 13.77 -6.55
N PHE A 48 31.45 13.18 -6.04
CA PHE A 48 30.61 13.82 -5.03
C PHE A 48 31.35 14.02 -3.70
N LEU A 49 32.19 13.06 -3.28
CA LEU A 49 32.99 13.17 -2.06
C LEU A 49 34.02 14.31 -2.17
N LEU A 50 34.64 14.49 -3.34
CA LEU A 50 35.58 15.59 -3.59
C LEU A 50 34.92 16.98 -3.62
N VAL A 51 33.67 17.08 -4.09
CA VAL A 51 32.90 18.34 -4.07
C VAL A 51 32.39 18.66 -2.67
N PHE A 52 31.97 17.67 -1.90
CA PHE A 52 31.50 17.86 -0.51
C PHE A 52 32.63 18.21 0.46
N CYS A 53 33.81 17.59 0.32
CA CYS A 53 34.99 17.97 1.12
C CYS A 53 35.43 19.42 0.86
N GLY A 54 35.19 19.96 -0.34
CA GLY A 54 35.45 21.36 -0.66
C GLY A 54 34.45 22.35 -0.05
N GLN A 55 33.19 21.95 0.17
CA GLN A 55 32.16 22.81 0.74
C GLN A 55 32.08 22.76 2.28
N TYR A 56 32.42 21.63 2.90
CA TYR A 56 32.35 21.46 4.36
C TYR A 56 33.30 22.41 5.13
N HIS A 57 34.38 22.88 4.49
CA HIS A 57 35.29 23.85 5.07
C HIS A 57 34.79 25.30 5.04
N LEU A 58 33.68 25.60 4.36
CA LEU A 58 33.24 26.98 4.11
C LEU A 58 31.96 27.42 4.85
N GLN A 59 31.26 26.53 5.57
CA GLN A 59 29.94 26.86 6.14
C GLN A 59 29.76 26.61 7.65
N HIS A 60 30.78 26.24 8.40
CA HIS A 60 30.68 26.25 9.87
C HIS A 60 30.97 27.65 10.46
N SER A 61 30.02 28.55 10.28
CA SER A 61 29.75 29.72 11.13
C SER A 61 28.31 30.17 10.85
N ILE A 62 27.55 30.44 11.91
CA ILE A 62 26.24 31.15 11.94
C ILE A 62 24.99 30.27 12.18
N VAL A 63 24.59 30.27 13.47
CA VAL A 63 23.23 30.45 14.03
C VAL A 63 22.38 29.23 14.40
N HIS A 64 22.23 29.10 15.73
CA HIS A 64 21.13 28.48 16.46
C HIS A 64 19.84 29.33 16.35
N GLY A 65 18.70 28.67 16.13
CA GLY A 65 17.38 29.28 16.24
C GLY A 65 16.32 28.24 16.57
N ASN A 66 15.65 28.44 17.71
CA ASN A 66 14.61 27.59 18.30
C ASN A 66 13.38 27.41 17.40
N SER A 67 12.84 26.20 17.33
CA SER A 67 11.48 25.93 16.85
C SER A 67 10.55 25.60 18.03
N SER A 68 9.56 26.47 18.20
CA SER A 68 8.45 26.37 19.13
C SER A 68 7.42 25.36 18.62
N SER A 69 7.03 24.44 19.49
CA SER A 69 5.91 23.51 19.33
C SER A 69 4.59 24.23 19.60
N SER A 70 3.78 24.42 18.56
CA SER A 70 2.39 24.84 18.67
C SER A 70 1.51 23.63 19.00
N ALA A 71 1.09 23.53 20.27
CA ALA A 71 0.03 22.66 20.71
C ALA A 71 -1.32 23.16 20.15
N PHE A 72 -2.04 22.29 19.46
CA PHE A 72 -3.41 22.52 19.01
C PHE A 72 -4.39 22.09 20.11
N ASN A 73 -5.08 23.05 20.71
CA ASN A 73 -6.31 22.84 21.47
C ASN A 73 -7.45 23.36 20.59
N TYR A 74 -8.45 22.55 20.26
CA TYR A 74 -9.86 22.97 20.09
C TYR A 74 -10.73 21.76 19.71
N LEU A 75 -11.70 21.40 20.58
CA LEU A 75 -13.15 21.49 20.31
C LEU A 75 -13.93 20.91 21.50
N GLU A 76 -14.39 21.79 22.37
CA GLU A 76 -15.59 21.59 23.18
C GLU A 76 -16.83 21.72 22.28
N GLY A 77 -17.89 20.95 22.58
CA GLY A 77 -19.24 21.30 22.18
C GLY A 77 -19.99 20.22 21.38
N GLY A 78 -20.51 19.22 22.09
CA GLY A 78 -21.45 18.24 21.55
C GLY A 78 -22.04 17.40 22.66
N ASN A 79 -23.04 17.97 23.34
CA ASN A 79 -23.74 17.35 24.47
C ASN A 79 -24.71 16.27 23.93
N GLU A 80 -24.23 15.04 23.74
CA GLU A 80 -25.07 13.85 23.58
C GLU A 80 -24.97 12.98 24.83
N GLY A 81 -25.76 13.36 25.83
CA GLY A 81 -25.98 12.56 27.03
C GLY A 81 -26.95 11.41 26.77
N ALA A 82 -26.62 10.28 27.41
CA ALA A 82 -27.48 9.16 27.78
C ALA A 82 -27.90 8.18 26.68
N PHE A 83 -27.08 7.13 26.47
CA PHE A 83 -27.59 5.76 26.37
C PHE A 83 -26.47 4.69 26.40
N LEU A 84 -26.05 4.21 27.57
CA LEU A 84 -25.38 2.90 27.68
C LEU A 84 -25.70 2.27 29.05
N SER A 85 -26.81 1.56 29.11
CA SER A 85 -27.11 0.63 30.20
C SER A 85 -26.30 -0.64 30.03
N SER A 86 -25.63 -1.04 31.11
CA SER A 86 -24.84 -2.26 31.30
C SER A 86 -25.51 -3.51 30.72
N ALA A 87 -24.88 -4.10 29.70
CA ALA A 87 -25.24 -5.40 29.17
C ALA A 87 -24.58 -6.51 29.99
N ASP A 88 -25.38 -7.54 30.31
CA ASP A 88 -25.07 -8.70 31.14
C ASP A 88 -23.82 -9.50 30.70
N ASP A 89 -23.02 -9.86 31.71
CA ASP A 89 -21.65 -10.38 31.65
C ASP A 89 -21.56 -11.93 31.62
N THR A 90 -22.35 -12.60 30.77
CA THR A 90 -22.35 -14.09 30.72
C THR A 90 -22.21 -14.70 29.32
N SER A 91 -21.92 -13.90 28.30
CA SER A 91 -21.55 -14.38 26.97
C SER A 91 -20.03 -14.44 26.87
N SER A 92 -19.46 -15.65 26.70
CA SER A 92 -18.04 -15.89 26.37
C SER A 92 -17.41 -14.68 25.67
N ASN A 93 -16.45 -14.02 26.33
CA ASN A 93 -15.73 -12.80 25.92
C ASN A 93 -15.48 -12.70 24.41
N ASN A 94 -16.49 -12.30 23.64
CA ASN A 94 -16.37 -12.17 22.20
C ASN A 94 -15.80 -10.78 21.96
N ARG A 95 -14.49 -10.66 22.23
CA ARG A 95 -13.71 -9.46 22.05
C ARG A 95 -13.93 -8.94 20.63
N GLN A 96 -14.42 -7.71 20.51
CA GLN A 96 -14.68 -7.10 19.21
C GLN A 96 -13.36 -6.97 18.43
N ARG A 97 -13.43 -7.17 17.11
CA ARG A 97 -12.26 -7.20 16.23
C ARG A 97 -12.40 -6.24 15.06
N ILE A 98 -11.26 -5.79 14.54
CA ILE A 98 -11.16 -4.96 13.35
C ILE A 98 -10.33 -5.69 12.30
N VAL A 99 -10.85 -5.79 11.08
CA VAL A 99 -10.14 -6.37 9.93
C VAL A 99 -10.00 -5.37 8.81
N ILE A 100 -8.75 -5.11 8.42
CA ILE A 100 -8.39 -4.18 7.35
C ILE A 100 -7.95 -4.98 6.11
N LEU A 101 -8.70 -4.91 5.01
CA LEU A 101 -8.33 -5.57 3.76
C LEU A 101 -7.41 -4.64 2.94
N ALA A 102 -6.11 -4.81 3.12
CA ALA A 102 -5.04 -4.01 2.50
C ALA A 102 -4.31 -4.81 1.40
N GLY A 103 -5.07 -5.42 0.49
CA GLY A 103 -4.48 -6.18 -0.63
C GLY A 103 -4.01 -5.26 -1.76
N PRO A 104 -2.78 -5.40 -2.28
CA PRO A 104 -2.32 -4.61 -3.41
C PRO A 104 -3.24 -4.71 -4.60
N HIS A 105 -3.24 -3.68 -5.44
CA HIS A 105 -4.09 -3.64 -6.61
C HIS A 105 -3.90 -4.90 -7.49
N LYS A 106 -4.98 -5.42 -8.08
CA LYS A 106 -4.98 -6.67 -8.90
C LYS A 106 -4.66 -7.97 -8.15
N THR A 107 -4.90 -8.04 -6.85
CA THR A 107 -4.77 -9.28 -6.06
C THR A 107 -6.12 -9.93 -5.70
N GLY A 108 -7.24 -9.40 -6.22
CA GLY A 108 -8.58 -9.90 -5.90
C GLY A 108 -9.31 -9.09 -4.82
N THR A 109 -8.69 -8.03 -4.30
CA THR A 109 -9.24 -7.17 -3.24
C THR A 109 -10.66 -6.66 -3.55
N THR A 110 -10.94 -6.25 -4.79
CA THR A 110 -12.30 -5.81 -5.19
C THR A 110 -13.34 -6.92 -5.04
N SER A 111 -12.99 -8.17 -5.35
CA SER A 111 -13.89 -9.31 -5.20
C SER A 111 -14.17 -9.59 -3.73
N ILE A 112 -13.14 -9.54 -2.88
CA ILE A 112 -13.27 -9.68 -1.43
C ILE A 112 -14.18 -8.57 -0.89
N GLN A 113 -13.89 -7.31 -1.21
CA GLN A 113 -14.67 -6.14 -0.80
C GLN A 113 -16.17 -6.29 -1.15
N ASN A 114 -16.48 -6.61 -2.41
CA ASN A 114 -17.87 -6.76 -2.84
C ASN A 114 -18.58 -7.93 -2.14
N ASN A 115 -17.90 -9.06 -1.95
CA ASN A 115 -18.48 -10.23 -1.29
C ASN A 115 -18.68 -10.00 0.21
N VAL A 116 -17.69 -9.43 0.91
CA VAL A 116 -17.80 -9.07 2.34
C VAL A 116 -18.92 -8.05 2.54
N MET A 117 -18.97 -6.97 1.75
CA MET A 117 -20.07 -6.00 1.82
C MET A 117 -21.44 -6.67 1.62
N LYS A 118 -21.56 -7.58 0.65
CA LYS A 118 -22.80 -8.34 0.42
C LYS A 118 -23.15 -9.25 1.60
N TRP A 119 -22.16 -9.86 2.24
CA TRP A 119 -22.34 -10.79 3.37
C TRP A 119 -22.60 -10.11 4.70
N THR A 120 -22.24 -8.84 4.86
CA THR A 120 -22.56 -8.02 6.05
C THR A 120 -23.83 -7.18 5.86
N SER A 121 -24.28 -6.98 4.62
CA SER A 121 -25.48 -6.19 4.29
C SER A 121 -26.75 -6.67 5.01
N PRO A 122 -27.61 -5.74 5.48
CA PRO A 122 -28.93 -6.07 6.04
C PRO A 122 -29.76 -6.96 5.09
N GLY A 123 -30.47 -7.94 5.65
CA GLY A 123 -31.31 -8.90 4.90
C GLY A 123 -30.53 -9.98 4.13
N LYS A 124 -29.22 -9.81 3.90
CA LYS A 124 -28.32 -10.82 3.31
C LYS A 124 -27.23 -11.27 4.27
N ASN A 125 -27.33 -10.86 5.54
CA ASN A 125 -26.27 -11.00 6.52
C ASN A 125 -25.93 -12.47 6.80
N LYS A 126 -24.80 -12.92 6.24
CA LYS A 126 -24.24 -14.26 6.44
C LYS A 126 -23.21 -14.29 7.57
N ILE A 127 -22.66 -13.13 7.94
CA ILE A 127 -21.62 -13.00 8.96
C ILE A 127 -22.08 -11.95 9.99
N LYS A 128 -23.04 -12.34 10.83
CA LYS A 128 -23.89 -11.44 11.63
C LYS A 128 -23.15 -10.53 12.59
N GLN A 129 -21.96 -10.92 13.01
CA GLN A 129 -21.11 -10.20 13.94
C GLN A 129 -20.28 -9.10 13.27
N TRP A 130 -20.21 -9.05 11.94
CA TRP A 130 -19.43 -8.07 11.19
C TRP A 130 -20.30 -7.04 10.48
N GLU A 131 -19.79 -5.82 10.38
CA GLU A 131 -20.37 -4.73 9.63
C GLU A 131 -19.34 -4.13 8.66
N TRP A 132 -19.82 -3.61 7.53
CA TRP A 132 -19.04 -2.88 6.52
C TRP A 132 -19.46 -1.40 6.56
N PRO A 133 -18.97 -0.61 7.54
CA PRO A 133 -19.57 0.66 7.90
C PRO A 133 -19.05 1.80 7.02
N VAL A 134 -19.58 1.90 5.79
CA VAL A 134 -19.34 3.04 4.91
C VAL A 134 -20.30 4.16 5.28
N PRO A 135 -19.82 5.41 5.50
CA PRO A 135 -20.70 6.55 5.77
C PRO A 135 -21.75 6.78 4.69
N SER A 136 -22.97 7.09 5.13
CA SER A 136 -24.11 7.38 4.24
C SER A 136 -23.83 8.52 3.27
N GLU A 137 -23.11 9.54 3.74
CA GLU A 137 -22.71 10.73 3.01
C GLU A 137 -21.81 10.35 1.82
N VAL A 138 -20.85 9.46 2.07
CA VAL A 138 -19.97 8.91 1.02
C VAL A 138 -20.79 8.10 0.02
N ILE A 139 -21.68 7.23 0.48
CA ILE A 139 -22.56 6.42 -0.40
C ILE A 139 -23.43 7.33 -1.27
N GLU A 140 -24.08 8.34 -0.70
CA GLU A 140 -25.01 9.21 -1.41
C GLU A 140 -24.33 9.97 -2.55
N ILE A 141 -23.16 10.55 -2.27
CA ILE A 141 -22.46 11.39 -3.25
C ILE A 141 -21.86 10.55 -4.36
N GLU A 142 -21.20 9.45 -4.00
CA GLU A 142 -20.50 8.59 -4.96
C GLU A 142 -21.46 7.81 -5.85
N THR A 143 -22.66 7.47 -5.35
CA THR A 143 -23.72 6.85 -6.17
C THR A 143 -24.24 7.82 -7.24
N LYS A 144 -24.25 9.13 -6.96
CA LYS A 144 -24.74 10.18 -7.86
C LYS A 144 -23.66 10.71 -8.81
N ASP A 145 -22.40 10.30 -8.65
CA ASP A 145 -21.29 10.78 -9.47
C ASP A 145 -21.16 9.93 -10.75
N GLU A 146 -21.83 10.38 -11.82
CA GLU A 146 -21.76 9.74 -13.15
C GLU A 146 -20.35 9.77 -13.77
N GLN A 147 -19.49 10.71 -13.32
CA GLN A 147 -18.11 10.80 -13.78
C GLN A 147 -17.20 9.81 -13.06
N ASN A 148 -17.67 9.25 -11.93
CA ASN A 148 -16.90 8.27 -11.21
C ASN A 148 -16.91 6.92 -11.94
N TRP A 149 -15.82 6.17 -11.78
CA TRP A 149 -15.77 4.79 -12.26
C TRP A 149 -16.92 3.99 -11.62
N ARG A 150 -17.50 2.99 -12.33
CA ARG A 150 -18.69 2.21 -11.90
C ARG A 150 -18.73 1.92 -10.40
N TRP A 151 -19.33 2.83 -9.63
CA TRP A 151 -19.23 2.83 -8.19
C TRP A 151 -20.10 1.70 -7.62
N ASN A 152 -19.65 1.14 -6.50
CA ASN A 152 -20.50 0.31 -5.64
C ASN A 152 -20.05 0.47 -4.19
N ALA A 153 -20.93 0.16 -3.24
CA ALA A 153 -20.67 0.32 -1.81
C ALA A 153 -19.48 -0.49 -1.29
N GLY A 154 -19.09 -1.58 -1.96
CA GLY A 154 -17.89 -2.35 -1.64
C GLY A 154 -16.61 -1.54 -1.79
N LYS A 155 -16.65 -0.43 -2.52
CA LYS A 155 -15.49 0.44 -2.76
C LYS A 155 -15.60 1.79 -2.03
N GLY A 156 -16.51 1.87 -1.05
CA GLY A 156 -16.72 3.06 -0.22
C GLY A 156 -15.44 3.57 0.43
N PHE A 157 -14.59 2.68 0.93
CA PHE A 157 -13.33 3.04 1.62
C PHE A 157 -12.20 3.55 0.71
N TYR A 158 -12.44 3.72 -0.59
CA TYR A 158 -11.47 4.40 -1.46
C TYR A 158 -11.28 5.87 -1.04
N ALA A 159 -12.38 6.54 -0.67
CA ALA A 159 -12.32 7.92 -0.14
C ALA A 159 -11.51 7.99 1.16
N LEU A 160 -11.70 7.03 2.07
CA LEU A 160 -10.87 6.92 3.29
C LEU A 160 -9.37 6.86 2.95
N SER A 161 -8.98 5.94 2.05
CA SER A 161 -7.58 5.80 1.66
C SER A 161 -6.99 7.06 1.01
N GLU A 162 -7.80 7.86 0.31
CA GLU A 162 -7.36 9.13 -0.26
C GLU A 162 -7.26 10.25 0.78
N SER A 163 -8.21 10.34 1.71
CA SER A 163 -8.21 11.33 2.79
C SER A 163 -7.01 11.17 3.74
N LEU A 164 -6.50 9.96 3.89
CA LEU A 164 -5.32 9.65 4.71
C LEU A 164 -3.98 10.06 4.08
N ARG A 165 -3.96 10.40 2.78
CA ARG A 165 -2.72 10.77 2.08
C ARG A 165 -2.34 12.21 2.40
N ASP A 166 -1.05 12.52 2.36
CA ASP A 166 -0.57 13.91 2.50
C ASP A 166 -1.08 14.77 1.34
N SER A 167 -2.03 15.65 1.67
CA SER A 167 -2.69 16.57 0.73
C SER A 167 -1.72 17.57 0.08
N ARG A 168 -0.54 17.80 0.68
CA ARG A 168 0.51 18.66 0.10
C ARG A 168 1.16 18.01 -1.12
N HIS A 169 1.21 16.68 -1.16
CA HIS A 169 1.83 15.91 -2.23
C HIS A 169 0.80 15.32 -3.19
N TYR A 170 -0.40 15.02 -2.70
CA TYR A 170 -1.43 14.30 -3.46
C TYR A 170 -2.77 15.02 -3.34
N GLN A 171 -3.10 15.83 -4.36
CA GLN A 171 -4.41 16.44 -4.47
C GLN A 171 -5.34 15.55 -5.31
N VAL A 172 -6.43 15.10 -4.70
CA VAL A 172 -7.53 14.44 -5.42
C VAL A 172 -8.28 15.52 -6.20
N LYS A 173 -8.08 15.56 -7.52
CA LYS A 173 -8.73 16.54 -8.39
C LYS A 173 -9.97 15.93 -9.05
N GLY A 174 -11.06 16.69 -9.04
CA GLY A 174 -12.25 16.40 -9.85
C GLY A 174 -13.21 15.34 -9.29
N ARG A 175 -12.93 14.72 -8.14
CA ARG A 175 -13.92 13.86 -7.46
C ARG A 175 -14.92 14.74 -6.72
N LYS A 176 -16.21 14.58 -7.02
CA LYS A 176 -17.28 15.41 -6.43
C LYS A 176 -17.24 15.41 -4.90
N LEU A 177 -16.94 14.27 -4.29
CA LEU A 177 -16.81 14.13 -2.83
C LEU A 177 -15.78 15.11 -2.23
N PHE A 178 -14.58 15.20 -2.83
CA PHE A 178 -13.50 16.08 -2.37
C PHE A 178 -13.66 17.54 -2.81
N LEU A 179 -14.66 17.84 -3.64
CA LEU A 179 -15.09 19.21 -3.90
C LEU A 179 -16.09 19.71 -2.84
N GLN A 180 -16.78 18.78 -2.16
CA GLN A 180 -17.80 19.09 -1.16
C GLN A 180 -17.27 19.00 0.28
N TYR A 181 -16.32 18.11 0.54
CA TYR A 181 -15.78 17.86 1.87
C TYR A 181 -14.26 17.87 1.85
N SER A 182 -13.67 18.43 2.89
CA SER A 182 -12.24 18.31 3.18
C SER A 182 -11.88 16.88 3.60
N SER A 183 -10.59 16.54 3.52
CA SER A 183 -10.10 15.24 4.01
C SER A 183 -10.48 15.01 5.47
N ASP A 184 -10.36 16.03 6.33
CA ASP A 184 -10.64 15.92 7.77
C ASP A 184 -12.13 15.66 8.05
N GLU A 185 -13.04 16.31 7.31
CA GLU A 185 -14.48 16.03 7.40
C GLU A 185 -14.81 14.60 6.99
N LEU A 186 -14.19 14.10 5.91
CA LEU A 186 -14.36 12.71 5.49
C LEU A 186 -13.83 11.73 6.54
N LEU A 187 -12.64 12.00 7.12
CA LEU A 187 -12.09 11.19 8.22
C LEU A 187 -13.04 11.18 9.43
N LYS A 188 -13.67 12.32 9.75
CA LYS A 188 -14.69 12.40 10.80
C LYS A 188 -15.90 11.52 10.50
N PHE A 189 -16.39 11.47 9.27
CA PHE A 189 -17.50 10.57 8.90
C PHE A 189 -17.15 9.10 9.16
N TYR A 190 -15.96 8.65 8.73
CA TYR A 190 -15.51 7.27 9.00
C TYR A 190 -15.34 7.00 10.49
N LYS A 191 -14.72 7.93 11.24
CA LYS A 191 -14.54 7.83 12.69
C LYS A 191 -15.89 7.67 13.41
N THR A 192 -16.89 8.45 13.01
CA THR A 192 -18.25 8.37 13.56
C THR A 192 -18.93 7.03 13.24
N GLU A 193 -18.83 6.53 12.00
CA GLU A 193 -19.45 5.24 11.65
C GLU A 193 -18.75 4.05 12.30
N PHE A 194 -17.42 4.08 12.44
CA PHE A 194 -16.67 3.08 13.20
C PHE A 194 -17.10 3.06 14.66
N LEU A 195 -17.22 4.24 15.30
CA LEU A 195 -17.71 4.37 16.66
C LEU A 195 -19.12 3.79 16.83
N LYS A 196 -20.06 4.21 15.98
CA LYS A 196 -21.45 3.71 16.00
C LYS A 196 -21.49 2.19 15.87
N THR A 197 -20.69 1.63 14.97
CA THR A 197 -20.60 0.18 14.75
C THR A 197 -20.05 -0.54 15.97
N TRP A 198 -18.99 0.02 16.57
CA TRP A 198 -18.37 -0.55 17.77
C TRP A 198 -19.31 -0.55 18.97
N ILE A 199 -20.01 0.57 19.22
CA ILE A 199 -20.97 0.69 20.33
C ILE A 199 -22.12 -0.33 20.20
N LYS A 200 -22.50 -0.72 18.97
CA LYS A 200 -23.49 -1.79 18.71
C LYS A 200 -22.97 -3.21 19.02
N GLY A 201 -21.74 -3.35 19.50
CA GLY A 201 -21.11 -4.65 19.75
C GLY A 201 -20.74 -5.41 18.47
N LYS A 202 -20.54 -4.71 17.34
CA LYS A 202 -20.16 -5.33 16.07
C LYS A 202 -18.65 -5.27 15.83
N ASN A 203 -18.14 -6.30 15.16
CA ASN A 203 -16.82 -6.29 14.54
C ASN A 203 -16.84 -5.41 13.29
N ILE A 204 -15.71 -4.78 12.98
CA ILE A 204 -15.58 -3.87 11.84
C ILE A 204 -14.70 -4.53 10.78
N VAL A 205 -15.19 -4.64 9.56
CA VAL A 205 -14.36 -5.01 8.41
C VAL A 205 -14.44 -3.92 7.35
N PHE A 206 -13.28 -3.45 6.90
CA PHE A 206 -13.18 -2.44 5.85
C PHE A 206 -11.95 -2.68 4.98
N GLY A 207 -11.89 -2.07 3.80
CA GLY A 207 -10.82 -2.36 2.86
C GLY A 207 -10.88 -1.55 1.59
N SER A 208 -9.71 -1.28 1.02
CA SER A 208 -9.55 -0.57 -0.24
C SER A 208 -8.34 -1.11 -0.98
N GLU A 209 -8.45 -1.22 -2.32
CA GLU A 209 -7.27 -1.54 -3.15
C GLU A 209 -6.25 -0.39 -3.15
N ALA A 210 -6.70 0.81 -2.82
CA ALA A 210 -5.86 2.00 -2.67
C ALA A 210 -5.07 2.04 -1.36
N PHE A 211 -5.22 1.07 -0.45
CA PHE A 211 -4.28 0.93 0.66
C PHE A 211 -2.87 0.52 0.21
N ASP A 212 -2.70 0.15 -1.06
CA ASP A 212 -1.37 0.01 -1.65
C ASP A 212 -0.61 1.34 -1.78
N PHE A 213 -1.25 2.50 -1.55
CA PHE A 213 -0.58 3.79 -1.41
C PHE A 213 0.40 3.83 -0.24
N ILE A 214 0.17 3.05 0.82
CA ILE A 214 1.02 2.96 2.01
C ILE A 214 2.48 2.62 1.67
N ILE A 215 2.72 1.86 0.60
CA ILE A 215 4.07 1.49 0.19
C ILE A 215 4.56 2.22 -1.05
N LYS A 216 3.68 3.00 -1.69
CA LYS A 216 3.98 3.79 -2.89
C LYS A 216 4.36 5.21 -2.55
N ASP A 217 3.73 5.77 -1.53
CA ASP A 217 3.90 7.15 -1.12
C ASP A 217 5.00 7.26 -0.08
N ILE A 218 5.69 8.41 -0.07
CA ILE A 218 6.77 8.69 0.89
C ILE A 218 6.28 8.74 2.34
N ASN A 219 5.01 9.08 2.54
CA ASN A 219 4.36 9.23 3.84
C ASN A 219 3.45 8.04 4.19
N GLY A 220 3.82 6.85 3.70
CA GLY A 220 3.07 5.62 3.96
C GLY A 220 2.79 5.33 5.44
N ARG A 221 3.76 5.68 6.29
CA ARG A 221 3.63 5.55 7.75
C ARG A 221 2.50 6.40 8.31
N ASP A 222 2.42 7.66 7.90
CA ASP A 222 1.39 8.60 8.34
C ASP A 222 -0.02 8.10 7.99
N MET A 223 -0.17 7.36 6.88
CA MET A 223 -1.45 6.72 6.54
C MET A 223 -1.83 5.62 7.54
N ILE A 224 -0.87 4.83 8.03
CA ILE A 224 -1.12 3.79 9.05
C ILE A 224 -1.46 4.45 10.39
N ASP A 225 -0.72 5.48 10.78
CA ASP A 225 -1.00 6.23 12.01
C ASP A 225 -2.39 6.89 11.95
N GLY A 226 -2.74 7.47 10.80
CA GLY A 226 -4.08 8.00 10.54
C GLY A 226 -5.17 6.93 10.62
N LEU A 227 -4.94 5.71 10.10
CA LEU A 227 -5.87 4.59 10.26
C LEU A 227 -6.09 4.26 11.74
N LYS A 228 -5.01 4.15 12.52
CA LYS A 228 -5.09 3.86 13.97
C LYS A 228 -5.87 4.95 14.71
N ALA A 229 -5.65 6.22 14.38
CA ALA A 229 -6.36 7.35 15.00
C ALA A 229 -7.89 7.36 14.75
N LEU A 230 -8.38 6.59 13.76
CA LEU A 230 -9.82 6.42 13.49
C LEU A 230 -10.47 5.33 14.34
N MET A 231 -9.70 4.52 15.07
CA MET A 231 -10.26 3.40 15.81
C MET A 231 -11.15 3.89 16.96
N PRO A 232 -12.23 3.16 17.31
CA PRO A 232 -13.22 3.61 18.29
C PRO A 232 -12.65 3.94 19.67
N TRP A 233 -11.61 3.23 20.13
CA TRP A 233 -10.98 3.47 21.43
C TRP A 233 -10.00 4.66 21.46
N HIS A 234 -9.74 5.31 20.32
CA HIS A 234 -8.95 6.54 20.23
C HIS A 234 -9.84 7.80 20.10
N ILE A 235 -11.10 7.71 20.54
CA ILE A 235 -12.05 8.83 20.52
C ILE A 235 -12.14 9.44 21.91
N ASP A 236 -11.77 10.72 22.00
CA ASP A 236 -11.80 11.45 23.26
C ASP A 236 -13.20 11.45 23.89
N GLY A 237 -13.25 11.25 25.21
CA GLY A 237 -14.48 11.26 25.97
C GLY A 237 -15.29 9.95 25.96
N VAL A 238 -14.83 8.90 25.26
CA VAL A 238 -15.50 7.59 25.25
C VAL A 238 -14.54 6.51 25.76
N ASN A 239 -14.86 5.89 26.89
CA ASN A 239 -14.10 4.75 27.40
C ASN A 239 -14.63 3.45 26.76
N LEU A 240 -13.98 3.00 25.68
CA LEU A 240 -14.33 1.76 24.98
C LEU A 240 -13.24 0.71 25.16
N ASN A 241 -13.66 -0.53 25.39
CA ASN A 241 -12.74 -1.67 25.37
C ASN A 241 -12.28 -1.91 23.92
N GLY A 242 -10.96 -1.83 23.69
CA GLY A 242 -10.32 -2.07 22.40
C GLY A 242 -8.85 -1.64 22.43
N SER A 243 -8.06 -2.16 21.49
CA SER A 243 -6.63 -1.86 21.37
C SER A 243 -6.11 -2.21 19.98
N ASP A 244 -4.89 -1.80 19.65
CA ASP A 244 -4.24 -2.16 18.38
C ASP A 244 -4.11 -3.68 18.18
N ASP A 245 -4.07 -4.48 19.25
CA ASP A 245 -4.04 -5.94 19.19
C ASP A 245 -5.32 -6.57 18.61
N ASP A 246 -6.40 -5.79 18.54
CA ASP A 246 -7.70 -6.15 17.95
C ASP A 246 -7.75 -5.96 16.44
N ILE A 247 -6.71 -5.33 15.87
CA ILE A 247 -6.59 -5.06 14.44
C ILE A 247 -5.85 -6.22 13.77
N THR A 248 -6.46 -6.81 12.76
CA THR A 248 -5.81 -7.75 11.84
C THR A 248 -5.85 -7.18 10.43
N VAL A 249 -4.68 -7.03 9.81
CA VAL A 249 -4.57 -6.58 8.43
C VAL A 249 -4.44 -7.77 7.50
N VAL A 250 -5.28 -7.84 6.48
CA VAL A 250 -5.24 -8.88 5.46
C VAL A 250 -4.53 -8.36 4.23
N VAL A 251 -3.41 -8.98 3.88
CA VAL A 251 -2.62 -8.67 2.69
C VAL A 251 -2.61 -9.88 1.77
N THR A 252 -2.76 -9.67 0.46
CA THR A 252 -2.71 -10.77 -0.50
C THR A 252 -1.38 -10.78 -1.25
N TYR A 253 -0.68 -11.92 -1.19
CA TYR A 253 0.49 -12.21 -2.00
C TYR A 253 0.06 -12.96 -3.26
N ARG A 254 0.40 -12.42 -4.43
CA ARG A 254 0.01 -13.00 -5.72
C ARG A 254 1.20 -13.55 -6.47
N LEU A 255 1.10 -14.82 -6.89
CA LEU A 255 1.98 -15.46 -7.87
C LEU A 255 1.21 -15.81 -9.15
N SER A 256 1.83 -15.79 -10.33
CA SER A 256 3.21 -15.32 -10.65
C SER A 256 3.30 -13.78 -10.62
N ARG A 257 4.47 -13.24 -10.24
CA ARG A 257 4.69 -11.79 -10.02
C ARG A 257 4.69 -11.03 -11.36
N ILE A 258 5.28 -11.59 -12.41
CA ILE A 258 5.26 -10.99 -13.75
C ILE A 258 3.83 -10.94 -14.30
N LYS A 259 3.02 -11.99 -14.05
CA LYS A 259 1.59 -11.98 -14.45
C LYS A 259 0.79 -10.92 -13.69
N HIS A 260 1.14 -10.65 -12.43
CA HIS A 260 0.56 -9.56 -11.65
C HIS A 260 0.97 -8.19 -12.24
N LEU A 261 2.24 -8.00 -12.59
CA LEU A 261 2.74 -6.78 -13.23
C LEU A 261 2.05 -6.49 -14.57
N ILE A 262 1.92 -7.52 -15.42
CA ILE A 262 1.16 -7.43 -16.68
C ILE A 262 -0.29 -7.05 -16.39
N SER A 263 -0.91 -7.60 -15.35
CA SER A 263 -2.30 -7.24 -14.97
C SER A 263 -2.44 -5.76 -14.58
N ILE A 264 -1.41 -5.18 -13.95
CA ILE A 264 -1.37 -3.76 -13.60
C ILE A 264 -1.21 -2.91 -14.86
N TRP A 265 -0.25 -3.23 -15.74
CA TRP A 265 -0.07 -2.56 -17.03
C TRP A 265 -1.36 -2.52 -17.86
N ARG A 266 -2.05 -3.66 -17.97
CA ARG A 266 -3.33 -3.76 -18.71
C ARG A 266 -4.38 -2.79 -18.19
N GLN A 267 -4.38 -2.48 -16.90
CA GLN A 267 -5.31 -1.53 -16.32
C GLN A 267 -4.89 -0.07 -16.55
N THR A 268 -3.59 0.23 -16.50
CA THR A 268 -3.10 1.61 -16.57
C THR A 268 -3.07 2.15 -18.00
N LYS A 269 -2.79 1.31 -19.01
CA LYS A 269 -2.50 1.78 -20.37
C LYS A 269 -3.54 1.49 -21.44
N LYS A 270 -4.69 0.89 -21.09
CA LYS A 270 -5.86 0.68 -21.98
C LYS A 270 -5.49 0.36 -23.45
N ALA A 271 -4.50 -0.53 -23.65
CA ALA A 271 -4.02 -1.07 -24.93
C ALA A 271 -3.21 -0.16 -25.88
N THR A 272 -2.83 1.08 -25.51
CA THR A 272 -2.13 1.97 -26.46
C THR A 272 -0.61 1.78 -26.53
N GLU A 273 -0.01 1.17 -25.50
CA GLU A 273 1.44 1.03 -25.35
C GLU A 273 1.77 -0.44 -25.06
N PRO A 274 2.64 -1.11 -25.86
CA PRO A 274 3.10 -2.47 -25.59
C PRO A 274 3.74 -2.61 -24.20
N PHE A 275 3.67 -3.80 -23.60
CA PHE A 275 4.21 -4.03 -22.25
C PHE A 275 5.72 -3.81 -22.20
N GLU A 276 6.46 -4.28 -23.21
CA GLU A 276 7.90 -4.02 -23.36
C GLU A 276 8.25 -2.53 -23.29
N GLU A 277 7.59 -1.69 -24.09
CA GLU A 277 7.83 -0.23 -24.11
C GLU A 277 7.43 0.42 -22.79
N TRP A 278 6.28 0.01 -22.23
CA TRP A 278 5.87 0.47 -20.90
C TRP A 278 6.92 0.15 -19.83
N MET A 279 7.54 -1.03 -19.89
CA MET A 279 8.61 -1.42 -18.96
C MET A 279 9.85 -0.54 -19.11
N LYS A 280 10.27 -0.24 -20.34
CA LYS A 280 11.44 0.58 -20.64
C LYS A 280 11.25 2.04 -20.23
N GLU A 281 10.14 2.65 -20.62
CA GLU A 281 10.00 4.11 -20.64
C GLU A 281 9.41 4.68 -19.35
N THR A 282 8.50 3.96 -18.70
CA THR A 282 7.72 4.58 -17.65
C THR A 282 8.39 4.50 -16.28
N LEU A 283 8.07 5.47 -15.42
CA LEU A 283 8.52 5.49 -14.03
C LEU A 283 7.85 4.40 -13.16
N ASN A 284 7.37 3.30 -13.75
CA ASN A 284 6.64 2.19 -13.15
C ASN A 284 6.72 2.09 -11.64
N ASN A 285 5.55 2.24 -11.01
CA ASN A 285 5.43 2.10 -9.58
C ASN A 285 5.28 0.63 -9.21
N LEU A 286 6.43 -0.02 -9.00
CA LEU A 286 6.51 -1.41 -8.53
C LEU A 286 5.92 -1.59 -7.11
N GLY A 287 5.61 -0.51 -6.39
CA GLY A 287 4.90 -0.60 -5.11
C GLY A 287 3.56 -1.32 -5.22
N ALA A 288 2.85 -1.24 -6.35
CA ALA A 288 1.62 -2.02 -6.54
C ALA A 288 1.81 -3.55 -6.51
N LEU A 289 3.06 -4.03 -6.64
CA LEU A 289 3.39 -5.44 -6.52
C LEU A 289 3.82 -5.83 -5.11
N ASP A 290 4.31 -4.90 -4.30
CA ASP A 290 5.13 -5.15 -3.12
C ASP A 290 4.29 -5.53 -1.88
N SER A 291 3.52 -6.62 -2.00
CA SER A 291 2.67 -7.17 -0.93
C SER A 291 3.44 -7.43 0.36
N LEU A 292 4.68 -7.94 0.25
CA LEU A 292 5.50 -8.23 1.43
C LEU A 292 6.02 -6.94 2.07
N GLY A 293 6.39 -5.93 1.29
CA GLY A 293 6.66 -4.59 1.82
C GLY A 293 5.45 -3.96 2.51
N LEU A 294 4.23 -4.20 2.02
CA LEU A 294 3.01 -3.72 2.66
C LEU A 294 2.75 -4.43 4.00
N ALA A 295 2.89 -5.76 4.03
CA ALA A 295 2.84 -6.53 5.27
C ALA A 295 3.86 -6.02 6.29
N ASN A 296 5.12 -5.84 5.85
CA ASN A 296 6.20 -5.31 6.68
C ASN A 296 5.87 -3.92 7.25
N ALA A 297 5.25 -3.04 6.46
CA ALA A 297 4.88 -1.71 6.91
C ALA A 297 3.89 -1.73 8.08
N PHE A 298 2.89 -2.63 8.03
CA PHE A 298 1.93 -2.80 9.13
C PHE A 298 2.54 -3.49 10.35
N ILE A 299 3.34 -4.54 10.15
CA ILE A 299 4.09 -5.23 11.21
C ILE A 299 5.01 -4.25 11.96
N SER A 300 5.69 -3.37 11.22
CA SER A 300 6.55 -2.33 11.81
C SER A 300 5.78 -1.30 12.64
N GLN A 301 4.44 -1.21 12.51
CA GLN A 301 3.56 -0.41 13.36
C GLN A 301 2.84 -1.25 14.43
N ASN A 302 3.37 -2.44 14.74
CA ASN A 302 2.87 -3.37 15.73
C ASN A 302 1.44 -3.87 15.47
N LEU A 303 1.09 -4.08 14.20
CA LEU A 303 -0.20 -4.65 13.82
C LEU A 303 -0.05 -6.10 13.35
N LYS A 304 -1.04 -6.92 13.67
CA LYS A 304 -1.10 -8.32 13.19
C LYS A 304 -1.45 -8.35 11.71
N VAL A 305 -0.80 -9.25 10.96
CA VAL A 305 -1.01 -9.41 9.53
C VAL A 305 -1.35 -10.85 9.18
N SER A 306 -2.45 -11.06 8.46
CA SER A 306 -2.77 -12.31 7.77
C SER A 306 -2.38 -12.18 6.30
N LEU A 307 -1.32 -12.87 5.88
CA LEU A 307 -0.85 -12.86 4.50
C LEU A 307 -1.43 -14.05 3.73
N LEU A 308 -2.32 -13.78 2.78
CA LEU A 308 -2.95 -14.79 1.93
C LEU A 308 -2.07 -15.08 0.70
N ASP A 309 -1.54 -16.30 0.59
CA ASP A 309 -0.85 -16.74 -0.62
C ASP A 309 -1.87 -17.24 -1.67
N SER A 310 -2.03 -16.47 -2.74
CA SER A 310 -3.00 -16.77 -3.80
C SER A 310 -2.72 -18.08 -4.52
N SER A 311 -1.47 -18.54 -4.55
CA SER A 311 -1.12 -19.79 -5.22
C SER A 311 -1.54 -21.01 -4.40
N GLY A 312 -1.49 -20.92 -3.07
CA GLY A 312 -1.98 -21.98 -2.19
C GLY A 312 -3.50 -22.02 -2.16
N LEU A 313 -4.17 -20.87 -2.22
CA LEU A 313 -5.62 -20.81 -2.42
C LEU A 313 -6.05 -21.52 -3.72
N ALA A 314 -5.35 -21.24 -4.83
CA ALA A 314 -5.60 -21.89 -6.11
C ALA A 314 -5.36 -23.41 -6.03
N ALA A 315 -4.27 -23.84 -5.38
CA ALA A 315 -3.97 -25.26 -5.18
C ALA A 315 -5.01 -25.98 -4.30
N ALA A 316 -5.57 -25.28 -3.31
CA ALA A 316 -6.63 -25.79 -2.44
C ALA A 316 -8.03 -25.69 -3.06
N GLY A 317 -8.19 -25.06 -4.22
CA GLY A 317 -9.51 -24.82 -4.83
C GLY A 317 -10.40 -23.85 -4.03
N VAL A 318 -9.80 -22.98 -3.21
CA VAL A 318 -10.52 -22.05 -2.32
C VAL A 318 -10.57 -20.64 -2.94
N ASP A 319 -11.76 -20.05 -3.03
CA ASP A 319 -11.90 -18.65 -3.44
C ASP A 319 -11.32 -17.71 -2.38
N ILE A 320 -10.62 -16.66 -2.80
CA ILE A 320 -9.97 -15.72 -1.88
C ILE A 320 -10.95 -15.03 -0.93
N SER A 321 -12.16 -14.72 -1.38
CA SER A 321 -13.19 -14.08 -0.53
C SER A 321 -13.67 -15.04 0.55
N ASN A 322 -13.80 -16.32 0.19
CA ASN A 322 -14.16 -17.39 1.09
C ASN A 322 -13.08 -17.63 2.15
N ALA A 323 -11.80 -17.65 1.76
CA ALA A 323 -10.69 -17.74 2.72
C ALA A 323 -10.71 -16.58 3.73
N VAL A 324 -10.92 -15.34 3.27
CA VAL A 324 -11.07 -14.20 4.19
C VAL A 324 -12.25 -14.41 5.14
N ALA A 325 -13.43 -14.76 4.62
CA ALA A 325 -14.60 -14.95 5.46
C ALA A 325 -14.42 -16.09 6.48
N CYS A 326 -13.94 -17.25 6.05
CA CYS A 326 -13.87 -18.44 6.89
C CYS A 326 -12.69 -18.41 7.86
N ASP A 327 -11.51 -17.98 7.41
CA ASP A 327 -10.26 -18.12 8.17
C ASP A 327 -9.83 -16.83 8.89
N VAL A 328 -10.39 -15.68 8.50
CA VAL A 328 -10.08 -14.38 9.15
C VAL A 328 -11.29 -13.83 9.91
N LEU A 329 -12.47 -13.87 9.30
CA LEU A 329 -13.71 -13.32 9.88
C LEU A 329 -14.49 -14.34 10.73
N ASP A 330 -14.03 -15.58 10.83
CA ASP A 330 -14.71 -16.68 11.53
C ASP A 330 -16.17 -16.84 11.09
N ALA A 331 -16.43 -16.70 9.79
CA ALA A 331 -17.75 -16.91 9.22
C ALA A 331 -18.15 -18.40 9.30
N PRO A 332 -19.45 -18.70 9.47
CA PRO A 332 -19.94 -20.06 9.31
C PRO A 332 -19.68 -20.58 7.89
N CYS A 333 -18.82 -21.59 7.76
CA CYS A 333 -18.40 -22.14 6.48
C CYS A 333 -18.58 -23.66 6.40
N THR A 334 -18.72 -24.17 5.17
CA THR A 334 -18.70 -25.60 4.88
C THR A 334 -17.29 -26.17 5.05
N LYS A 335 -17.16 -27.51 5.00
CA LYS A 335 -15.84 -28.18 5.00
C LYS A 335 -14.93 -27.71 3.86
N ASP A 336 -15.53 -27.36 2.72
CA ASP A 336 -14.82 -26.84 1.54
C ASP A 336 -14.58 -25.32 1.61
N LYS A 337 -14.61 -24.75 2.83
CA LYS A 337 -14.38 -23.33 3.08
C LYS A 337 -15.33 -22.41 2.31
N GLN A 338 -16.57 -22.81 2.05
CA GLN A 338 -17.56 -21.93 1.43
C GLN A 338 -18.46 -21.31 2.49
N VAL A 339 -18.72 -19.99 2.42
CA VAL A 339 -19.67 -19.33 3.31
C VAL A 339 -21.05 -19.94 3.15
N VAL A 340 -21.63 -20.42 4.26
CA VAL A 340 -22.89 -21.19 4.25
C VAL A 340 -24.02 -20.38 3.61
N GLY A 341 -24.73 -21.02 2.67
CA GLY A 341 -25.88 -20.41 1.97
C GLY A 341 -25.48 -19.38 0.92
N THR A 342 -24.26 -19.47 0.37
CA THR A 342 -23.80 -18.62 -0.73
C THR A 342 -23.09 -19.45 -1.80
N LYS A 343 -23.17 -19.01 -3.06
CA LYS A 343 -22.23 -19.43 -4.10
C LYS A 343 -21.26 -18.26 -4.31
N PRO A 344 -19.94 -18.47 -4.26
CA PRO A 344 -18.99 -17.39 -4.51
C PRO A 344 -19.20 -16.87 -5.92
N VAL A 345 -19.30 -15.54 -6.07
CA VAL A 345 -19.30 -14.90 -7.38
C VAL A 345 -17.85 -14.56 -7.69
N VAL A 346 -17.18 -15.41 -8.45
CA VAL A 346 -15.85 -15.12 -8.96
C VAL A 346 -15.99 -14.01 -10.00
N MET A 347 -15.68 -12.76 -9.62
CA MET A 347 -15.85 -11.59 -10.49
C MET A 347 -14.67 -11.34 -11.46
N ASN A 348 -13.78 -12.31 -11.67
CA ASN A 348 -12.47 -12.08 -12.30
C ASN A 348 -12.24 -12.82 -13.64
N THR A 349 -13.26 -13.02 -14.46
CA THR A 349 -13.03 -13.30 -15.89
C THR A 349 -13.11 -11.99 -16.67
N LYS A 350 -12.08 -11.15 -16.58
CA LYS A 350 -11.94 -10.06 -17.56
C LYS A 350 -11.45 -10.65 -18.89
N VAL A 351 -12.31 -10.43 -19.88
CA VAL A 351 -12.19 -10.55 -21.34
C VAL A 351 -10.75 -10.46 -21.86
N ASP A 352 -10.44 -11.32 -22.85
CA ASP A 352 -9.18 -11.34 -23.60
C ASP A 352 -8.73 -9.93 -23.99
N PHE A 353 -7.72 -9.44 -23.28
CA PHE A 353 -7.09 -8.18 -23.61
C PHE A 353 -6.11 -8.41 -24.77
N GLN A 354 -6.35 -7.76 -25.90
CA GLN A 354 -5.56 -7.90 -27.13
C GLN A 354 -4.19 -7.19 -27.11
N GLY A 355 -3.79 -6.58 -25.99
CA GLY A 355 -2.51 -5.88 -25.92
C GLY A 355 -1.33 -6.83 -26.02
N LYS A 356 -0.36 -6.47 -26.86
CA LYS A 356 0.84 -7.27 -27.10
C LYS A 356 1.84 -7.06 -25.97
N VAL A 357 2.32 -8.17 -25.40
CA VAL A 357 3.36 -8.16 -24.36
C VAL A 357 4.73 -7.82 -24.98
N ASN A 358 4.99 -8.28 -26.22
CA ASN A 358 6.23 -8.05 -26.97
C ASN A 358 7.52 -8.44 -26.21
N LEU A 359 7.45 -9.42 -25.31
CA LEU A 359 8.62 -10.03 -24.67
C LEU A 359 8.58 -11.53 -24.92
N SER A 360 9.76 -12.15 -25.04
CA SER A 360 9.87 -13.61 -25.13
C SER A 360 9.47 -14.28 -23.81
N GLU A 361 9.10 -15.56 -23.87
CA GLU A 361 8.81 -16.34 -22.65
C GLU A 361 10.03 -16.37 -21.72
N GLU A 362 11.25 -16.52 -22.27
CA GLU A 362 12.50 -16.45 -21.51
C GLU A 362 12.67 -15.12 -20.78
N GLN A 363 12.41 -13.97 -21.45
CA GLN A 363 12.48 -12.66 -20.80
C GLN A 363 11.47 -12.56 -19.65
N LEU A 364 10.23 -13.02 -19.84
CA LEU A 364 9.20 -13.00 -18.80
C LEU A 364 9.57 -13.88 -17.61
N GLU A 365 10.18 -15.05 -17.84
CA GLU A 365 10.68 -15.93 -16.78
C GLU A 365 11.82 -15.28 -16.00
N VAL A 366 12.79 -14.66 -16.68
CA VAL A 366 13.91 -13.96 -16.02
C VAL A 366 13.38 -12.77 -15.20
N MET A 367 12.40 -12.03 -15.71
CA MET A 367 11.74 -10.96 -14.95
C MET A 367 11.00 -11.49 -13.72
N ASP A 368 10.30 -12.63 -13.83
CA ASP A 368 9.61 -13.22 -12.68
C ASP A 368 10.60 -13.68 -11.60
N LYS A 369 11.74 -14.26 -12.01
CA LYS A 369 12.83 -14.61 -11.08
C LYS A 369 13.40 -13.38 -10.39
N ALA A 370 13.66 -12.29 -11.10
CA ALA A 370 14.14 -11.04 -10.51
C ALA A 370 13.13 -10.48 -9.47
N LEU A 371 11.83 -10.55 -9.76
CA LEU A 371 10.77 -10.18 -8.82
C LEU A 371 10.74 -11.08 -7.58
N GLN A 372 10.93 -12.38 -7.74
CA GLN A 372 11.01 -13.33 -6.62
C GLN A 372 12.29 -13.11 -5.77
N MET A 373 13.42 -12.79 -6.41
CA MET A 373 14.65 -12.42 -5.70
C MET A 373 14.47 -11.16 -4.85
N TYR A 374 13.73 -10.17 -5.35
CA TYR A 374 13.38 -8.99 -4.56
C TYR A 374 12.56 -9.34 -3.31
N ASP A 375 11.69 -10.35 -3.39
CA ASP A 375 10.86 -10.81 -2.27
C ASP A 375 11.72 -11.50 -1.17
N CYS A 376 12.92 -12.04 -1.50
CA CYS A 376 13.79 -12.76 -0.55
C CYS A 376 14.17 -11.96 0.71
N LYS A 377 14.29 -10.64 0.61
CA LYS A 377 14.65 -9.78 1.77
C LYS A 377 13.60 -9.78 2.89
N TYR A 378 12.40 -10.27 2.62
CA TYR A 378 11.31 -10.38 3.59
C TYR A 378 11.22 -11.78 4.23
N GLN A 379 12.15 -12.68 3.92
CA GLN A 379 12.09 -14.06 4.39
C GLN A 379 12.11 -14.16 5.92
N SER A 380 13.01 -13.44 6.60
CA SER A 380 13.06 -13.45 8.08
C SER A 380 11.75 -12.99 8.68
N MET A 381 11.17 -11.88 8.19
CA MET A 381 9.85 -11.40 8.61
C MET A 381 8.78 -12.50 8.47
N VAL A 382 8.76 -13.23 7.35
CA VAL A 382 7.75 -14.28 7.12
C VAL A 382 7.95 -15.51 7.99
N MET A 383 9.20 -15.87 8.30
CA MET A 383 9.52 -17.10 9.02
C MET A 383 9.58 -16.92 10.54
N GLU A 384 9.83 -15.70 11.02
CA GLU A 384 10.21 -15.44 12.42
C GLU A 384 9.28 -14.47 13.15
N ASP A 385 8.51 -13.61 12.46
CA ASP A 385 7.64 -12.63 13.11
C ASP A 385 6.30 -13.26 13.50
N ASP A 386 6.02 -13.35 14.80
CA ASP A 386 4.83 -13.96 15.37
C ASP A 386 3.53 -13.18 15.12
N ARG A 387 3.64 -11.91 14.68
CA ARG A 387 2.49 -11.08 14.28
C ARG A 387 2.04 -11.38 12.86
N LEU A 388 2.83 -12.13 12.10
CA LEU A 388 2.52 -12.51 10.73
C LEU A 388 2.04 -13.96 10.65
N THR A 389 0.82 -14.15 10.17
CA THR A 389 0.30 -15.48 9.85
C THR A 389 0.17 -15.63 8.34
N VAL A 390 0.88 -16.59 7.75
CA VAL A 390 0.71 -16.94 6.33
C VAL A 390 -0.41 -17.95 6.17
N LEU A 391 -1.45 -17.57 5.45
CA LEU A 391 -2.58 -18.42 5.13
C LEU A 391 -2.38 -19.07 3.76
N TYR A 392 -2.63 -20.38 3.70
CA TYR A 392 -2.42 -21.23 2.52
C TYR A 392 -0.98 -21.14 1.95
N PRO A 393 0.06 -21.30 2.77
CA PRO A 393 1.44 -21.16 2.31
C PRO A 393 1.77 -22.23 1.26
N HIS A 394 2.13 -21.81 0.03
CA HIS A 394 2.49 -22.74 -1.03
C HIS A 394 3.56 -22.17 -1.96
N GLY A 395 3.20 -21.21 -2.80
CA GLY A 395 4.13 -20.62 -3.76
C GLY A 395 5.09 -19.65 -3.10
N LEU A 396 4.65 -18.94 -2.06
CA LEU A 396 5.55 -18.08 -1.27
C LEU A 396 6.68 -18.88 -0.61
N LEU A 397 6.37 -20.06 -0.06
CA LEU A 397 7.41 -20.93 0.53
C LEU A 397 8.41 -21.41 -0.52
N LYS A 398 7.94 -21.76 -1.73
CA LYS A 398 8.83 -22.12 -2.85
C LYS A 398 9.76 -20.98 -3.25
N VAL A 399 9.31 -19.72 -3.18
CA VAL A 399 10.17 -18.55 -3.39
C VAL A 399 11.28 -18.53 -2.33
N PHE A 400 10.97 -18.75 -1.05
CA PHE A 400 11.98 -18.73 0.01
C PHE A 400 12.90 -19.97 0.02
N GLU A 401 12.42 -21.13 -0.39
CA GLU A 401 13.27 -22.29 -0.67
C GLU A 401 14.30 -21.97 -1.77
N PHE A 402 13.88 -21.27 -2.82
CA PHE A 402 14.77 -20.75 -3.86
C PHE A 402 15.77 -19.74 -3.29
N CYS A 403 15.34 -18.80 -2.44
CA CYS A 403 16.23 -17.83 -1.79
C CYS A 403 17.33 -18.53 -0.97
N ASN A 404 16.97 -19.54 -0.16
CA ASN A 404 17.89 -20.33 0.64
C ASN A 404 18.91 -21.07 -0.22
N SER A 405 18.43 -21.74 -1.27
CA SER A 405 19.26 -22.56 -2.16
C SER A 405 20.32 -21.76 -2.91
N ASN A 406 20.11 -20.44 -3.07
CA ASN A 406 21.01 -19.53 -3.78
C ASN A 406 21.77 -18.58 -2.86
N GLY A 407 21.68 -18.75 -1.53
CA GLY A 407 22.37 -17.87 -0.57
C GLY A 407 21.92 -16.40 -0.62
N LEU A 408 20.65 -16.15 -0.98
CA LEU A 408 20.11 -14.80 -1.18
C LEU A 408 19.51 -14.16 0.08
N GLN A 409 19.75 -14.75 1.26
CA GLN A 409 19.17 -14.30 2.52
C GLN A 409 19.62 -12.87 2.90
N GLU A 410 20.86 -12.51 2.57
CA GLU A 410 21.42 -11.16 2.82
C GLU A 410 21.26 -10.22 1.60
N TYR A 411 20.73 -10.72 0.48
CA TYR A 411 20.68 -9.97 -0.76
C TYR A 411 19.52 -8.97 -0.76
N SER A 412 19.81 -7.73 -0.37
CA SER A 412 18.82 -6.65 -0.34
C SER A 412 18.75 -5.87 -1.66
N VAL A 413 17.93 -6.34 -2.59
CA VAL A 413 17.60 -5.54 -3.79
C VAL A 413 16.62 -4.43 -3.41
N GLY A 414 17.05 -3.18 -3.56
CA GLY A 414 16.17 -2.01 -3.47
C GLY A 414 15.20 -1.95 -4.65
N ARG A 415 14.03 -1.32 -4.46
CA ARG A 415 12.99 -1.22 -5.50
C ARG A 415 13.49 -0.57 -6.80
N ASP A 416 14.36 0.44 -6.68
CA ASP A 416 14.97 1.10 -7.84
C ASP A 416 15.96 0.20 -8.59
N GLU A 417 16.65 -0.70 -7.87
CA GLU A 417 17.55 -1.67 -8.47
C GLU A 417 16.77 -2.74 -9.22
N LEU A 418 15.73 -3.31 -8.58
CA LEU A 418 14.80 -4.22 -9.24
C LEU A 418 14.23 -3.60 -10.52
N LYS A 419 13.79 -2.33 -10.46
CA LYS A 419 13.26 -1.64 -11.63
C LYS A 419 14.28 -1.55 -12.76
N ARG A 420 15.53 -1.19 -12.48
CA ARG A 420 16.60 -1.17 -13.48
C ARG A 420 16.83 -2.55 -14.09
N GLN A 421 16.87 -3.60 -13.27
CA GLN A 421 17.01 -4.98 -13.75
C GLN A 421 15.89 -5.35 -14.71
N LEU A 422 14.63 -5.08 -14.35
CA LEU A 422 13.47 -5.35 -15.22
C LEU A 422 13.52 -4.56 -16.53
N GLN A 423 13.98 -3.31 -16.49
CA GLN A 423 14.20 -2.50 -17.70
C GLN A 423 15.27 -3.09 -18.62
N CYS A 424 16.38 -3.57 -18.05
CA CYS A 424 17.44 -4.21 -18.80
C CYS A 424 16.98 -5.51 -19.47
N ILE A 425 16.24 -6.35 -18.75
CA ILE A 425 15.68 -7.60 -19.30
C ILE A 425 14.70 -7.28 -20.44
N ALA A 426 13.83 -6.28 -20.26
CA ALA A 426 12.90 -5.82 -21.30
C ALA A 426 13.62 -5.25 -22.54
N ALA A 427 14.81 -4.66 -22.38
CA ALA A 427 15.64 -4.19 -23.49
C ALA A 427 16.50 -5.31 -24.15
N GLY A 428 16.36 -6.57 -23.72
CA GLY A 428 17.05 -7.71 -24.30
C GLY A 428 18.46 -7.95 -23.75
N PHE A 429 18.86 -7.25 -22.68
CA PHE A 429 20.11 -7.56 -21.99
C PHE A 429 19.93 -8.80 -21.12
N LYS A 430 20.86 -9.75 -21.23
CA LYS A 430 20.95 -10.87 -20.31
C LYS A 430 21.44 -10.33 -18.97
N GLY A 431 20.55 -10.38 -17.97
CA GLY A 431 20.79 -9.90 -16.60
C GLY A 431 21.74 -10.78 -15.81
#